data_AF-J8PP62-F1
#
_entry.id   AF-J8PP62-F1
#
_cell.length_a   1.000
_cell.length_b   1.000
_cell.length_c   1.000
_cell.angle_alpha   90.00
_cell.angle_beta   90.00
_cell.angle_gamma   90.00
#
_symmetry.space_group_name_H-M   'P 1'
#
loop_
_entity.id
_entity.type
_entity.pdbx_description
1 polymer ?
#
loop_
_entity_poly.entity_id
_entity_poly.type
_entity_poly.pdbx_seq_one_letter_code
_entity_poly.pdbx_strand_id
1 'polypeptide(L)'
;MPLRSLFNAGYKRHGKDPLARDYFDVYLQLLICSSSEEAEDQKGKAISKLLEKKDVPLLRYMGIGPLGFVYNSLRKDCWYELLASQLRIEDLIEYVSPVEKHKDEGQVILDAERSFGGISDKNLKLQLKALLVELISGVLRKYPTLNYYQGYHDIVSVFLMCFSWDIVGKKELEWENLSLRDQIDMEKLFYCVEAFTLLYLRDFMMNSLDFSFEHLKVISSLIKNSDLKFYNAFKFDENEPFFAIGSILTIFAHNLKPIDTGDTNLHKILFQIFDMTISLQSMHLPLIIYKNLILQSAPEILKQMEANRDVFENDFDLRHGAIQTVLQKKLCDESLWKEVLQITRDDPTSANNKILKKVHLNKYSTLLNTACGKPRSFEMDTIIFYLNEQTKMNESRKNEKCHGVTYSSKTKALVQRLGHFLPFKYNKWGKISLLIGIAAILYQLRTTRSLTLMLSLRYMISAKLKDLSHVNINLHQVAHIWMDPIKDILKVGRPNR
;
A
#
# COMPACT_ATOMS: atom_id res chain seq x y z
N MET A 1 27.46 10.88 11.19
CA MET A 1 27.64 10.87 12.67
C MET A 1 26.36 10.72 13.54
N PRO A 2 25.16 10.29 13.06
CA PRO A 2 24.03 9.94 13.95
C PRO A 2 23.87 8.43 14.24
N LEU A 3 24.48 7.53 13.46
CA LEU A 3 24.33 6.09 13.61
C LEU A 3 24.74 5.55 15.01
N ARG A 4 25.77 6.13 15.66
CA ARG A 4 26.25 5.75 17.00
C ARG A 4 25.22 5.87 18.13
N SER A 5 24.23 6.77 18.03
CA SER A 5 23.24 6.96 19.11
C SER A 5 22.12 5.92 19.09
N LEU A 6 21.69 5.47 17.90
CA LEU A 6 20.80 4.31 17.72
C LEU A 6 21.45 3.04 18.27
N PHE A 7 22.76 2.88 18.05
CA PHE A 7 23.52 1.70 18.46
C PHE A 7 23.61 1.54 19.99
N ASN A 8 23.68 2.63 20.77
CA ASN A 8 23.74 2.51 22.24
C ASN A 8 22.39 2.20 22.91
N ALA A 9 21.26 2.51 22.26
CA ALA A 9 19.92 2.34 22.85
C ALA A 9 19.31 0.95 22.62
N GLY A 10 19.53 0.34 21.44
CA GLY A 10 19.08 -1.03 21.15
C GLY A 10 19.95 -2.11 21.80
N TYR A 11 21.26 -1.87 21.88
CA TYR A 11 22.25 -2.86 22.29
C TYR A 11 22.36 -3.05 23.82
N LYS A 12 21.93 -2.07 24.62
CA LYS A 12 21.80 -2.25 26.08
C LYS A 12 20.72 -3.27 26.48
N ARG A 13 19.86 -3.72 25.56
CA ARG A 13 18.75 -4.64 25.86
C ARG A 13 18.99 -6.11 25.49
N HIS A 14 19.85 -6.46 24.54
CA HIS A 14 20.04 -7.86 24.13
C HIS A 14 21.44 -8.14 23.57
N GLY A 15 22.24 -8.94 24.31
CA GLY A 15 23.41 -9.67 23.78
C GLY A 15 24.78 -9.24 24.31
N LYS A 16 25.43 -10.10 25.10
CA LYS A 16 26.81 -10.00 25.59
C LYS A 16 27.78 -10.84 24.73
N ASP A 17 27.90 -10.57 23.43
CA ASP A 17 28.93 -11.23 22.60
C ASP A 17 29.96 -10.22 22.06
N PRO A 18 31.18 -10.16 22.63
CA PRO A 18 32.24 -9.23 22.22
C PRO A 18 32.75 -9.43 20.79
N LEU A 19 32.70 -10.65 20.24
CA LEU A 19 33.28 -10.95 18.92
C LEU A 19 32.40 -10.48 17.76
N ALA A 20 31.07 -10.49 17.96
CA ALA A 20 30.10 -9.94 17.02
C ALA A 20 30.19 -8.41 16.94
N ARG A 21 30.56 -7.75 18.06
CA ARG A 21 30.75 -6.30 18.16
C ARG A 21 31.92 -5.82 17.31
N ASP A 22 33.07 -6.50 17.40
CA ASP A 22 34.27 -6.10 16.65
C ASP A 22 34.11 -6.28 15.13
N TYR A 23 33.52 -7.39 14.68
CA TYR A 23 33.27 -7.59 13.24
C TYR A 23 32.26 -6.58 12.66
N PHE A 24 31.25 -6.20 13.44
CA PHE A 24 30.17 -5.31 13.02
C PHE A 24 30.57 -3.82 13.10
N ASP A 25 31.32 -3.41 14.13
CA ASP A 25 31.88 -2.06 14.25
C ASP A 25 32.95 -1.82 13.17
N VAL A 26 33.73 -2.84 12.80
CA VAL A 26 34.67 -2.78 11.66
C VAL A 26 33.92 -2.63 10.33
N TYR A 27 32.85 -3.40 10.12
CA TYR A 27 32.00 -3.30 8.92
C TYR A 27 31.34 -1.92 8.77
N LEU A 28 30.78 -1.37 9.85
CA LEU A 28 30.15 -0.04 9.84
C LEU A 28 31.16 1.10 9.64
N GLN A 29 32.40 0.95 10.12
CA GLN A 29 33.47 1.91 9.87
C GLN A 29 33.97 1.87 8.42
N LEU A 30 34.06 0.68 7.81
CA LEU A 30 34.46 0.52 6.41
C LEU A 30 33.40 1.08 5.44
N LEU A 31 32.12 0.95 5.77
CA LEU A 31 30.99 1.46 4.98
C LEU A 31 30.93 2.99 4.85
N ILE A 32 31.54 3.72 5.77
CA ILE A 32 31.56 5.19 5.76
C ILE A 32 32.64 5.71 4.78
N CYS A 33 33.56 4.86 4.33
CA CYS A 33 34.75 5.24 3.56
C CYS A 33 34.84 4.62 2.15
N SER A 34 33.90 3.78 1.74
CA SER A 34 33.94 3.04 0.46
C SER A 34 33.02 3.64 -0.62
N SER A 35 33.28 3.28 -1.89
CA SER A 35 32.37 3.58 -3.00
C SER A 35 31.03 2.86 -2.80
N SER A 36 29.94 3.36 -3.39
CA SER A 36 28.59 2.78 -3.21
C SER A 36 28.54 1.29 -3.60
N GLU A 37 29.23 0.90 -4.67
CA GLU A 37 29.22 -0.48 -5.18
C GLU A 37 30.05 -1.43 -4.30
N GLU A 38 31.21 -0.96 -3.81
CA GLU A 38 32.03 -1.72 -2.88
C GLU A 38 31.32 -1.92 -1.53
N ALA A 39 30.59 -0.91 -1.05
CA ALA A 39 29.77 -1.02 0.15
C ALA A 39 28.64 -2.05 0.00
N GLU A 40 28.01 -2.11 -1.18
CA GLU A 40 26.98 -3.11 -1.51
C GLU A 40 27.54 -4.53 -1.53
N ASP A 41 28.68 -4.77 -2.18
CA ASP A 41 29.33 -6.09 -2.24
C ASP A 41 29.80 -6.56 -0.86
N GLN A 42 30.44 -5.68 -0.08
CA GLN A 42 30.85 -5.99 1.30
C GLN A 42 29.65 -6.34 2.18
N LYS A 43 28.54 -5.58 2.05
CA LYS A 43 27.29 -5.86 2.75
C LYS A 43 26.69 -7.20 2.33
N GLY A 44 26.65 -7.48 1.03
CA GLY A 44 26.16 -8.74 0.49
C GLY A 44 26.92 -9.93 1.07
N LYS A 45 28.25 -9.89 1.06
CA LYS A 45 29.12 -10.93 1.64
C LYS A 45 28.86 -11.14 3.14
N ALA A 46 28.65 -10.06 3.89
CA ALA A 46 28.32 -10.15 5.31
C ALA A 46 26.95 -10.83 5.52
N ILE A 47 25.94 -10.44 4.76
CA ILE A 47 24.59 -11.03 4.83
C ILE A 47 24.62 -12.53 4.49
N SER A 48 25.33 -12.94 3.43
CA SER A 48 25.45 -14.36 3.07
C SER A 48 25.99 -15.21 4.22
N LYS A 49 27.04 -14.74 4.90
CA LYS A 49 27.61 -15.44 6.07
C LYS A 49 26.63 -15.51 7.25
N LEU A 50 25.78 -14.49 7.44
CA LEU A 50 24.76 -14.48 8.48
C LEU A 50 23.61 -15.44 8.16
N LEU A 51 23.25 -15.57 6.88
CA LEU A 51 22.26 -16.55 6.40
C LEU A 51 22.73 -17.98 6.61
N GLU A 52 23.99 -18.29 6.29
CA GLU A 52 24.60 -19.61 6.54
C GLU A 52 24.52 -20.00 8.04
N LYS A 53 24.67 -19.02 8.93
CA LYS A 53 24.58 -19.19 10.39
C LYS A 53 23.17 -19.07 10.95
N LYS A 54 22.19 -18.66 10.13
CA LYS A 54 20.82 -18.31 10.55
C LYS A 54 20.77 -17.30 11.71
N ASP A 55 21.65 -16.30 11.69
CA ASP A 55 21.73 -15.26 12.73
C ASP A 55 20.63 -14.21 12.56
N VAL A 56 19.40 -14.58 12.95
CA VAL A 56 18.21 -13.72 12.86
C VAL A 56 18.41 -12.35 13.52
N PRO A 57 18.97 -12.23 14.74
CA PRO A 57 19.22 -10.93 15.35
C PRO A 57 20.08 -10.01 14.49
N LEU A 58 21.22 -10.47 13.97
CA LEU A 58 22.08 -9.65 13.12
C LEU A 58 21.45 -9.36 11.75
N LEU A 59 20.70 -10.30 11.18
CA LEU A 59 19.94 -10.06 9.94
C LEU A 59 18.93 -8.92 10.10
N ARG A 60 18.22 -8.83 11.24
CA ARG A 60 17.32 -7.70 11.53
C ARG A 60 18.07 -6.37 11.49
N TYR A 61 19.25 -6.30 12.11
CA TYR A 61 20.05 -5.08 12.09
C TYR A 61 20.50 -4.72 10.67
N MET A 62 20.93 -5.71 9.88
CA MET A 62 21.33 -5.49 8.48
C MET A 62 20.19 -4.94 7.62
N GLY A 63 18.98 -5.47 7.76
CA GLY A 63 17.81 -5.03 7.00
C GLY A 63 17.31 -3.62 7.36
N ILE A 64 17.51 -3.18 8.62
CA ILE A 64 17.17 -1.82 9.05
C ILE A 64 18.19 -0.79 8.54
N GLY A 65 19.45 -1.19 8.47
CA GLY A 65 20.56 -0.30 8.09
C GLY A 65 20.45 0.26 6.66
N PRO A 66 21.34 1.20 6.31
CA PRO A 66 21.46 1.72 4.95
C PRO A 66 21.59 0.58 3.92
N LEU A 67 21.03 0.75 2.73
CA LEU A 67 21.00 -0.24 1.62
C LEU A 67 20.11 -1.48 1.85
N GLY A 68 19.53 -1.68 3.05
CA GLY A 68 18.71 -2.86 3.35
C GLY A 68 19.47 -4.16 3.09
N PHE A 69 18.85 -5.18 2.50
CA PHE A 69 19.54 -6.43 2.15
C PHE A 69 20.26 -6.41 0.80
N VAL A 70 20.35 -5.23 0.17
CA VAL A 70 21.08 -4.98 -1.09
C VAL A 70 20.45 -5.66 -2.31
N TYR A 71 20.57 -6.98 -2.42
CA TYR A 71 20.19 -7.76 -3.61
C TYR A 71 18.94 -8.61 -3.36
N ASN A 72 18.09 -8.75 -4.38
CA ASN A 72 16.88 -9.58 -4.28
C ASN A 72 17.18 -11.07 -4.10
N SER A 73 18.32 -11.52 -4.66
CA SER A 73 18.84 -12.88 -4.45
C SER A 73 19.12 -13.18 -2.97
N LEU A 74 19.52 -12.19 -2.17
CA LEU A 74 19.69 -12.31 -0.71
C LEU A 74 18.38 -12.04 0.04
N ARG A 75 17.55 -11.10 -0.43
CA ARG A 75 16.27 -10.74 0.22
C ARG A 75 15.34 -11.92 0.36
N LYS A 76 15.19 -12.76 -0.66
CA LYS A 76 14.30 -13.94 -0.61
C LYS A 76 14.63 -14.85 0.58
N ASP A 77 15.93 -15.04 0.86
CA ASP A 77 16.41 -15.84 1.98
C ASP A 77 16.30 -15.09 3.31
N CYS A 78 16.68 -13.81 3.34
CA CYS A 78 16.56 -12.98 4.54
C CYS A 78 15.11 -12.84 5.00
N TRP A 79 14.18 -12.55 4.09
CA TRP A 79 12.76 -12.38 4.40
C TRP A 79 12.17 -13.68 4.92
N TYR A 80 12.51 -14.82 4.31
CA TYR A 80 12.09 -16.11 4.82
C TYR A 80 12.61 -16.37 6.24
N GLU A 81 13.91 -16.27 6.49
CA GLU A 81 14.47 -16.53 7.83
C GLU A 81 13.89 -15.57 8.88
N LEU A 82 13.68 -14.30 8.51
CA LEU A 82 13.03 -13.33 9.39
C LEU A 82 11.57 -13.65 9.66
N LEU A 83 10.78 -14.06 8.66
CA LEU A 83 9.36 -14.42 8.84
C LEU A 83 9.20 -15.76 9.56
N ALA A 84 10.05 -16.75 9.27
CA ALA A 84 10.17 -18.02 9.96
C ALA A 84 10.49 -17.85 11.45
N SER A 85 11.31 -16.86 11.80
CA SER A 85 11.55 -16.53 13.21
C SER A 85 10.33 -15.92 13.92
N GLN A 86 9.38 -15.36 13.17
CA GLN A 86 8.23 -14.61 13.69
C GLN A 86 6.96 -15.44 13.81
N LEU A 87 6.74 -16.40 12.90
CA LEU A 87 5.57 -17.26 12.92
C LEU A 87 5.97 -18.71 12.71
N ARG A 88 5.67 -19.55 13.69
CA ARG A 88 5.80 -20.99 13.51
C ARG A 88 4.53 -21.50 12.88
N ILE A 89 4.66 -22.00 11.66
CA ILE A 89 3.65 -22.77 10.98
C ILE A 89 4.19 -24.19 11.03
N GLU A 90 3.57 -25.06 11.83
CA GLU A 90 3.99 -26.46 11.89
C GLU A 90 3.84 -27.07 10.50
N ASP A 91 4.92 -27.62 9.97
CA ASP A 91 4.89 -28.42 8.75
C ASP A 91 4.04 -29.68 8.99
N LEU A 92 3.39 -30.16 7.92
CA LEU A 92 2.66 -31.44 7.79
C LEU A 92 1.12 -31.38 7.86
N ILE A 93 0.54 -30.45 7.11
CA ILE A 93 -0.42 -30.92 6.10
C ILE A 93 0.14 -30.41 4.79
N GLU A 94 0.61 -31.33 3.93
CA GLU A 94 0.82 -31.09 2.50
C GLU A 94 -0.25 -30.11 2.06
N TYR A 95 0.12 -28.92 1.56
CA TYR A 95 -0.87 -27.86 1.30
C TYR A 95 -1.89 -28.37 0.27
N VAL A 96 -2.96 -28.99 0.75
CA VAL A 96 -4.11 -29.37 -0.05
C VAL A 96 -4.94 -28.11 -0.10
N SER A 97 -4.78 -27.37 -1.19
CA SER A 97 -5.62 -26.20 -1.48
C SER A 97 -7.08 -26.61 -1.21
N PRO A 98 -7.78 -25.96 -0.26
CA PRO A 98 -9.17 -26.26 0.02
C PRO A 98 -9.95 -26.26 -1.30
N VAL A 99 -10.71 -27.33 -1.53
CA VAL A 99 -11.40 -27.54 -2.81
C VAL A 99 -12.40 -26.43 -3.08
N GLU A 100 -12.96 -25.84 -2.02
CA GLU A 100 -13.93 -24.77 -2.13
C GLU A 100 -13.29 -23.45 -2.54
N LYS A 101 -13.88 -22.87 -3.59
CA LYS A 101 -13.49 -21.58 -4.13
C LYS A 101 -13.77 -20.47 -3.11
N HIS A 102 -12.80 -19.61 -2.84
CA HIS A 102 -13.02 -18.43 -2.02
C HIS A 102 -13.89 -17.40 -2.77
N LYS A 103 -14.78 -16.73 -2.05
CA LYS A 103 -15.76 -15.77 -2.61
C LYS A 103 -15.12 -14.63 -3.42
N ASP A 104 -13.90 -14.24 -3.07
CA ASP A 104 -13.21 -13.08 -3.65
C ASP A 104 -12.28 -13.42 -4.83
N GLU A 105 -12.13 -14.69 -5.22
CA GLU A 105 -11.21 -15.10 -6.30
C GLU A 105 -11.50 -14.40 -7.65
N GLY A 106 -12.77 -14.04 -7.91
CA GLY A 106 -13.12 -13.27 -9.11
C GLY A 106 -12.45 -11.89 -9.13
N GLN A 107 -12.39 -11.20 -7.99
CA GLN A 107 -11.71 -9.91 -7.89
C GLN A 107 -10.19 -10.07 -7.99
N VAL A 108 -9.63 -11.14 -7.40
CA VAL A 108 -8.21 -11.47 -7.50
C VAL A 108 -7.76 -11.59 -8.95
N ILE A 109 -8.53 -12.31 -9.78
CA ILE A 109 -8.25 -12.47 -11.21
C ILE A 109 -8.23 -11.12 -11.93
N LEU A 110 -9.25 -10.29 -11.71
CA LEU A 110 -9.35 -8.96 -12.35
C LEU A 110 -8.19 -8.03 -11.96
N ASP A 111 -7.74 -8.10 -10.71
CA ASP A 111 -6.62 -7.30 -10.22
C ASP A 111 -5.26 -7.82 -10.74
N ALA A 112 -5.09 -9.15 -10.80
CA ALA A 112 -3.91 -9.76 -11.40
C ALA A 112 -3.80 -9.44 -12.90
N GLU A 113 -4.92 -9.40 -13.63
CA GLU A 113 -4.93 -8.99 -15.04
C GLU A 113 -4.35 -7.59 -15.28
N ARG A 114 -4.53 -6.67 -14.32
CA ARG A 114 -4.00 -5.29 -14.36
C ARG A 114 -2.57 -5.17 -13.83
N SER A 115 -2.00 -6.26 -13.33
CA SER A 115 -0.66 -6.29 -12.73
C SER A 115 0.46 -6.46 -13.76
N PHE A 116 1.70 -6.22 -13.32
CA PHE A 116 2.94 -6.39 -14.10
C PHE A 116 3.05 -5.53 -15.37
N GLY A 117 2.41 -4.36 -15.42
CA GLY A 117 2.40 -3.47 -16.59
C GLY A 117 3.78 -3.26 -17.25
N GLY A 118 4.83 -3.08 -16.44
CA GLY A 118 6.21 -2.84 -16.89
C GLY A 118 6.97 -4.05 -17.48
N ILE A 119 6.42 -5.27 -17.42
CA ILE A 119 7.06 -6.45 -18.02
C ILE A 119 6.73 -6.50 -19.53
N SER A 120 7.74 -6.43 -20.38
CA SER A 120 7.59 -6.45 -21.85
C SER A 120 7.27 -7.83 -22.41
N ASP A 121 7.92 -8.87 -21.88
CA ASP A 121 7.69 -10.26 -22.27
C ASP A 121 6.27 -10.71 -21.89
N LYS A 122 5.47 -11.05 -22.91
CA LYS A 122 4.08 -11.46 -22.75
C LYS A 122 3.94 -12.81 -22.06
N ASN A 123 4.82 -13.77 -22.35
CA ASN A 123 4.76 -15.10 -21.76
C ASN A 123 5.12 -15.03 -20.28
N LEU A 124 6.23 -14.37 -19.94
CA LEU A 124 6.61 -14.11 -18.56
C LEU A 124 5.50 -13.38 -17.79
N LYS A 125 4.93 -12.34 -18.40
CA LYS A 125 3.80 -11.58 -17.80
C LYS A 125 2.59 -12.49 -17.54
N LEU A 126 2.25 -13.41 -18.44
CA LEU A 126 1.15 -14.37 -18.22
C LEU A 126 1.46 -15.33 -17.07
N GLN A 127 2.68 -15.85 -17.01
CA GLN A 127 3.12 -16.75 -15.92
C GLN A 127 3.12 -16.04 -14.57
N LEU A 128 3.64 -14.81 -14.48
CA LEU A 128 3.60 -14.00 -13.27
C LEU A 128 2.17 -13.73 -12.80
N LYS A 129 1.24 -13.43 -13.72
CA LYS A 129 -0.18 -13.25 -13.39
C LYS A 129 -0.81 -14.53 -12.84
N ALA A 130 -0.52 -15.67 -13.46
CA ALA A 130 -1.03 -16.96 -13.01
C ALA A 130 -0.52 -17.29 -11.59
N LEU A 131 0.78 -17.12 -11.33
CA LEU A 131 1.38 -17.30 -10.01
C LEU A 131 0.81 -16.35 -8.97
N LEU A 132 0.57 -15.09 -9.34
CA LEU A 132 -0.05 -14.11 -8.43
C LEU A 132 -1.47 -14.54 -8.01
N VAL A 133 -2.26 -15.07 -8.95
CA VAL A 133 -3.59 -15.63 -8.65
C VAL A 133 -3.46 -16.88 -7.78
N GLU A 134 -2.53 -17.79 -8.08
CA GLU A 134 -2.27 -19.02 -7.30
C GLU A 134 -1.95 -18.69 -5.84
N LEU A 135 -0.99 -17.79 -5.60
CA LEU A 135 -0.54 -17.39 -4.26
C LEU A 135 -1.68 -16.74 -3.44
N ILE A 136 -2.36 -15.74 -4.03
CA ILE A 136 -3.42 -15.00 -3.32
C ILE A 136 -4.60 -15.91 -3.03
N SER A 137 -5.05 -16.66 -4.04
CA SER A 137 -6.19 -17.58 -3.86
C SER A 137 -5.86 -18.67 -2.86
N GLY A 138 -4.60 -19.14 -2.82
CA GLY A 138 -4.18 -20.13 -1.87
C GLY A 138 -4.25 -19.66 -0.42
N VAL A 139 -3.77 -18.44 -0.14
CA VAL A 139 -3.91 -17.83 1.18
C VAL A 139 -5.39 -17.64 1.57
N LEU A 140 -6.22 -17.14 0.65
CA LEU A 140 -7.64 -16.91 0.92
C LEU A 140 -8.43 -18.21 1.15
N ARG A 141 -8.09 -19.29 0.44
CA ARG A 141 -8.71 -20.61 0.65
C ARG A 141 -8.28 -21.20 1.99
N LYS A 142 -7.00 -21.10 2.36
CA LYS A 142 -6.48 -21.56 3.66
C LYS A 142 -7.09 -20.79 4.83
N TYR A 143 -7.42 -19.51 4.63
CA TYR A 143 -8.01 -18.62 5.63
C TYR A 143 -9.31 -17.97 5.12
N PRO A 144 -10.43 -18.70 5.04
CA PRO A 144 -11.67 -18.23 4.40
C PRO A 144 -12.38 -17.09 5.15
N THR A 145 -11.94 -16.76 6.35
CA THR A 145 -12.43 -15.59 7.12
C THR A 145 -11.78 -14.28 6.66
N LEU A 146 -10.64 -14.35 5.97
CA LEU A 146 -10.00 -13.19 5.34
C LEU A 146 -10.81 -12.73 4.13
N ASN A 147 -10.87 -11.41 3.93
CA ASN A 147 -11.55 -10.79 2.80
C ASN A 147 -10.49 -10.11 1.94
N TYR A 148 -10.55 -10.32 0.64
CA TYR A 148 -9.65 -9.65 -0.29
C TYR A 148 -9.91 -8.13 -0.30
N TYR A 149 -8.84 -7.34 -0.31
CA TYR A 149 -8.92 -5.91 -0.59
C TYR A 149 -8.10 -5.57 -1.84
N GLN A 150 -8.61 -4.64 -2.64
CA GLN A 150 -7.91 -4.14 -3.82
C GLN A 150 -6.62 -3.42 -3.38
N GLY A 151 -5.48 -3.99 -3.75
CA GLY A 151 -4.15 -3.58 -3.30
C GLY A 151 -3.34 -4.71 -2.65
N TYR A 152 -3.97 -5.80 -2.19
CA TYR A 152 -3.24 -6.97 -1.70
C TYR A 152 -2.36 -7.58 -2.80
N HIS A 153 -2.83 -7.55 -4.05
CA HIS A 153 -2.04 -7.99 -5.20
C HIS A 153 -0.76 -7.18 -5.41
N ASP A 154 -0.75 -5.87 -5.11
CA ASP A 154 0.45 -5.04 -5.19
C ASP A 154 1.50 -5.54 -4.17
N ILE A 155 1.10 -5.93 -2.95
CA ILE A 155 2.02 -6.50 -1.94
C ILE A 155 2.55 -7.87 -2.37
N VAL A 156 1.67 -8.79 -2.78
CA VAL A 156 2.11 -10.15 -3.18
C VAL A 156 3.02 -10.08 -4.41
N SER A 157 2.81 -9.11 -5.30
CA SER A 157 3.71 -8.87 -6.43
C SER A 157 5.14 -8.50 -5.99
N VAL A 158 5.33 -7.83 -4.84
CA VAL A 158 6.67 -7.54 -4.31
C VAL A 158 7.40 -8.83 -3.95
N PHE A 159 6.75 -9.75 -3.24
CA PHE A 159 7.31 -11.06 -2.92
C PHE A 159 7.60 -11.87 -4.17
N LEU A 160 6.64 -11.95 -5.10
CA LEU A 160 6.84 -12.69 -6.35
C LEU A 160 8.01 -12.13 -7.16
N MET A 161 8.13 -10.80 -7.30
CA MET A 161 9.24 -10.17 -8.01
C MET A 161 10.59 -10.35 -7.29
N CYS A 162 10.60 -10.36 -5.95
CA CYS A 162 11.81 -10.65 -5.18
C CYS A 162 12.30 -12.08 -5.43
N PHE A 163 11.40 -13.06 -5.38
CA PHE A 163 11.72 -14.48 -5.52
C PHE A 163 12.03 -14.88 -6.97
N SER A 164 11.46 -14.15 -7.94
CA SER A 164 11.71 -14.37 -9.38
C SER A 164 12.82 -13.49 -9.97
N TRP A 165 13.49 -12.66 -9.16
CA TRP A 165 14.41 -11.64 -9.65
C TRP A 165 15.53 -12.19 -10.55
N ASP A 166 16.15 -13.29 -10.13
CA ASP A 166 17.27 -13.92 -10.85
C ASP A 166 16.86 -14.46 -12.23
N ILE A 167 15.54 -14.62 -12.46
CA ILE A 167 14.94 -15.13 -13.69
C ILE A 167 14.46 -13.95 -14.54
N VAL A 168 13.67 -13.05 -13.95
CA VAL A 168 13.10 -11.87 -14.63
C VAL A 168 14.19 -10.89 -15.08
N GLY A 169 15.29 -10.79 -14.33
CA GLY A 169 16.42 -9.91 -14.63
C GLY A 169 17.33 -10.40 -15.76
N LYS A 170 17.27 -11.69 -16.14
CA LYS A 170 18.08 -12.25 -17.21
C LYS A 170 17.39 -12.07 -18.55
N LYS A 171 17.84 -11.08 -19.33
CA LYS A 171 17.30 -10.72 -20.66
C LYS A 171 17.53 -11.79 -21.75
N GLU A 172 18.34 -12.82 -21.48
CA GLU A 172 18.91 -13.70 -22.53
C GLU A 172 18.74 -15.21 -22.28
N LEU A 173 17.95 -15.63 -21.31
CA LEU A 173 17.66 -17.06 -21.20
C LEU A 173 16.66 -17.46 -22.27
N GLU A 174 17.12 -18.28 -23.22
CA GLU A 174 16.25 -19.20 -23.94
C GLU A 174 15.44 -19.93 -22.88
N TRP A 175 14.13 -19.71 -22.88
CA TRP A 175 13.22 -20.46 -22.03
C TRP A 175 13.20 -21.89 -22.60
N GLU A 176 14.21 -22.69 -22.28
CA GLU A 176 14.07 -24.13 -22.28
C GLU A 176 12.77 -24.46 -21.54
N ASN A 177 12.07 -25.53 -21.94
CA ASN A 177 10.65 -25.84 -21.68
C ASN A 177 10.13 -25.82 -20.20
N LEU A 178 10.88 -25.29 -19.24
CA LEU A 178 10.57 -25.14 -17.82
C LEU A 178 9.74 -23.88 -17.54
N SER A 179 8.66 -24.04 -16.79
CA SER A 179 7.82 -22.91 -16.39
C SER A 179 8.50 -22.07 -15.30
N LEU A 180 8.15 -20.78 -15.19
CA LEU A 180 8.62 -19.88 -14.12
C LEU A 180 8.33 -20.47 -12.73
N ARG A 181 7.21 -21.18 -12.61
CA ARG A 181 6.80 -21.86 -11.37
C ARG A 181 7.84 -22.89 -10.92
N ASP A 182 8.42 -23.63 -11.85
CA ASP A 182 9.37 -24.72 -11.57
C ASP A 182 10.76 -24.20 -11.20
N GLN A 183 11.04 -22.92 -11.49
CA GLN A 183 12.32 -22.28 -11.23
C GLN A 183 12.35 -21.46 -9.94
N ILE A 184 11.20 -21.27 -9.28
CA ILE A 184 11.06 -20.52 -8.04
C ILE A 184 10.75 -21.50 -6.90
N ASP A 185 11.35 -21.28 -5.74
CA ASP A 185 10.95 -21.95 -4.51
C ASP A 185 9.55 -21.48 -4.06
N MET A 186 8.53 -22.16 -4.60
CA MET A 186 7.13 -21.83 -4.37
C MET A 186 6.68 -22.09 -2.93
N GLU A 187 7.27 -23.06 -2.24
CA GLU A 187 6.96 -23.35 -0.85
C GLU A 187 7.42 -22.20 0.05
N LYS A 188 8.68 -21.78 -0.12
CA LYS A 188 9.26 -20.65 0.60
C LYS A 188 8.55 -19.33 0.29
N LEU A 189 8.19 -19.11 -0.98
CA LEU A 189 7.42 -17.93 -1.40
C LEU A 189 6.03 -17.92 -0.77
N PHE A 190 5.29 -19.03 -0.84
CA PHE A 190 3.97 -19.14 -0.25
C PHE A 190 4.02 -18.93 1.26
N TYR A 191 4.99 -19.55 1.94
CA TYR A 191 5.23 -19.34 3.37
C TYR A 191 5.44 -17.86 3.70
N CYS A 192 6.29 -17.15 2.93
CA CYS A 192 6.53 -15.72 3.17
C CYS A 192 5.26 -14.88 3.00
N VAL A 193 4.49 -15.13 1.93
CA VAL A 193 3.23 -14.42 1.66
C VAL A 193 2.20 -14.71 2.75
N GLU A 194 2.07 -15.97 3.16
CA GLU A 194 1.18 -16.40 4.23
C GLU A 194 1.55 -15.73 5.56
N ALA A 195 2.80 -15.87 6.00
CA ALA A 195 3.28 -15.29 7.26
C ALA A 195 3.15 -13.77 7.26
N PHE A 196 3.49 -13.11 6.16
CA PHE A 196 3.35 -11.65 6.05
C PHE A 196 1.89 -11.22 6.15
N THR A 197 0.98 -11.90 5.44
CA THR A 197 -0.45 -11.61 5.50
C THR A 197 -1.00 -11.75 6.90
N LEU A 198 -0.67 -12.86 7.56
CA LEU A 198 -1.15 -13.16 8.90
C LEU A 198 -0.54 -12.27 9.97
N LEU A 199 0.72 -11.86 9.86
CA LEU A 199 1.37 -11.04 10.90
C LEU A 199 1.15 -9.54 10.70
N TYR A 200 1.02 -9.06 9.46
CA TYR A 200 1.06 -7.63 9.13
C TYR A 200 -0.27 -7.09 8.60
N LEU A 201 -1.01 -7.88 7.82
CA LEU A 201 -2.10 -7.36 6.96
C LEU A 201 -3.52 -7.62 7.46
N ARG A 202 -3.72 -8.39 8.54
CA ARG A 202 -5.06 -8.82 8.99
C ARG A 202 -6.06 -7.67 9.11
N ASP A 203 -5.64 -6.54 9.68
CA ASP A 203 -6.50 -5.35 9.86
C ASP A 203 -7.12 -4.85 8.54
N PHE A 204 -6.44 -5.06 7.41
CA PHE A 204 -6.90 -4.65 6.08
C PHE A 204 -7.80 -5.69 5.39
N MET A 205 -7.78 -6.94 5.88
CA MET A 205 -8.49 -8.08 5.28
C MET A 205 -9.79 -8.41 6.02
N MET A 206 -10.32 -7.46 6.78
CA MET A 206 -11.63 -7.57 7.40
C MET A 206 -12.76 -7.22 6.41
N ASN A 207 -14.01 -7.50 6.77
CA ASN A 207 -15.17 -7.26 5.89
C ASN A 207 -15.65 -5.79 5.85
N SER A 208 -14.88 -4.89 6.48
CA SER A 208 -15.01 -3.43 6.52
C SER A 208 -13.62 -2.80 6.67
N LEU A 209 -13.41 -1.63 6.03
CA LEU A 209 -12.16 -0.86 6.08
C LEU A 209 -11.95 -0.09 7.39
N ASP A 210 -12.82 -0.28 8.39
CA ASP A 210 -12.78 0.48 9.64
C ASP A 210 -11.44 0.38 10.37
N PHE A 211 -10.84 -0.81 10.43
CA PHE A 211 -9.53 -1.00 11.05
C PHE A 211 -8.40 -0.40 10.21
N SER A 212 -8.53 -0.39 8.87
CA SER A 212 -7.61 0.33 7.99
C SER A 212 -7.65 1.84 8.27
N PHE A 213 -8.84 2.42 8.48
CA PHE A 213 -8.98 3.84 8.79
C PHE A 213 -8.43 4.21 10.17
N GLU A 214 -8.47 3.29 11.13
CA GLU A 214 -7.80 3.47 12.42
C GLU A 214 -6.29 3.63 12.29
N HIS A 215 -5.64 2.88 11.39
CA HIS A 215 -4.20 3.05 11.10
C HIS A 215 -3.91 4.47 10.60
N LEU A 216 -4.79 5.02 9.76
CA LEU A 216 -4.62 6.37 9.21
C LEU A 216 -4.67 7.44 10.31
N LYS A 217 -5.50 7.26 11.34
CA LYS A 217 -5.57 8.19 12.50
C LYS A 217 -4.26 8.25 13.30
N VAL A 218 -3.45 7.19 13.23
CA VAL A 218 -2.10 7.20 13.81
C VAL A 218 -1.21 8.21 13.08
N ILE A 219 -1.33 8.36 11.76
CA ILE A 219 -0.56 9.34 10.97
C ILE A 219 -0.83 10.76 11.48
N SER A 220 -2.09 11.16 11.63
CA SER A 220 -2.45 12.48 12.19
C SER A 220 -1.83 12.70 13.57
N SER A 221 -1.88 11.67 14.42
CA SER A 221 -1.29 11.73 15.76
C SER A 221 0.24 11.84 15.73
N LEU A 222 0.90 11.14 14.80
CA LEU A 222 2.35 11.24 14.60
C LEU A 222 2.74 12.65 14.12
N ILE A 223 2.04 13.20 13.13
CA ILE A 223 2.27 14.56 12.63
C ILE A 223 2.11 15.58 13.75
N LYS A 224 1.06 15.47 14.57
CA LYS A 224 0.82 16.38 15.71
C LYS A 224 2.01 16.46 16.67
N ASN A 225 2.67 15.33 16.92
CA ASN A 225 3.82 15.28 17.82
C ASN A 225 5.11 15.80 17.17
N SER A 226 5.27 15.63 15.85
CA SER A 226 6.47 16.07 15.12
C SER A 226 6.41 17.54 14.69
N ASP A 227 5.27 18.01 14.20
CA ASP A 227 5.06 19.39 13.75
C ASP A 227 3.63 19.85 14.03
N LEU A 228 3.44 20.49 15.17
CA LEU A 228 2.15 21.05 15.58
C LEU A 228 1.71 22.21 14.68
N LYS A 229 2.64 22.97 14.09
CA LYS A 229 2.30 24.10 13.22
C LYS A 229 1.66 23.58 11.94
N PHE A 230 2.29 22.61 11.29
CA PHE A 230 1.72 21.98 10.10
C PHE A 230 0.42 21.22 10.42
N TYR A 231 0.37 20.53 11.57
CA TYR A 231 -0.85 19.85 12.03
C TYR A 231 -2.06 20.80 12.07
N ASN A 232 -1.89 21.98 12.69
CA ASN A 232 -2.94 22.99 12.81
C ASN A 232 -3.23 23.67 11.46
N ALA A 233 -2.20 24.02 10.69
CA ALA A 233 -2.36 24.67 9.40
C ALA A 233 -3.14 23.78 8.41
N PHE A 234 -2.86 22.48 8.41
CA PHE A 234 -3.55 21.49 7.59
C PHE A 234 -4.87 20.98 8.23
N LYS A 235 -5.15 21.27 9.50
CA LYS A 235 -6.36 20.84 10.25
C LYS A 235 -6.57 19.32 10.24
N PHE A 236 -5.56 18.57 10.69
CA PHE A 236 -5.60 17.09 10.73
C PHE A 236 -6.57 16.50 11.77
N ASP A 237 -7.17 17.32 12.62
CA ASP A 237 -8.27 16.98 13.52
C ASP A 237 -9.63 16.91 12.80
N GLU A 238 -9.84 17.76 11.80
CA GLU A 238 -11.04 17.79 10.96
C GLU A 238 -10.91 16.89 9.73
N ASN A 239 -9.67 16.67 9.26
CA ASN A 239 -9.38 15.96 8.02
C ASN A 239 -8.71 14.62 8.30
N GLU A 240 -9.50 13.54 8.32
CA GLU A 240 -8.95 12.19 8.39
C GLU A 240 -8.07 11.93 7.14
N PRO A 241 -6.86 11.35 7.28
CA PRO A 241 -5.88 11.30 6.19
C PRO A 241 -6.17 10.16 5.20
N PHE A 242 -7.39 10.13 4.64
CA PHE A 242 -7.81 9.12 3.66
C PHE A 242 -6.96 9.11 2.39
N PHE A 243 -6.30 10.23 2.05
CA PHE A 243 -5.33 10.29 0.96
C PHE A 243 -4.14 9.32 1.13
N ALA A 244 -3.88 8.86 2.36
CA ALA A 244 -2.84 7.89 2.67
C ALA A 244 -3.25 6.43 2.42
N ILE A 245 -4.54 6.13 2.24
CA ILE A 245 -5.05 4.76 2.29
C ILE A 245 -4.37 3.85 1.27
N GLY A 246 -4.17 4.31 0.02
CA GLY A 246 -3.55 3.51 -1.04
C GLY A 246 -2.10 3.15 -0.72
N SER A 247 -1.32 4.12 -0.21
CA SER A 247 0.08 3.90 0.17
C SER A 247 0.21 2.98 1.39
N ILE A 248 -0.67 3.11 2.39
CA ILE A 248 -0.61 2.27 3.59
C ILE A 248 -1.09 0.84 3.33
N LEU A 249 -2.22 0.68 2.62
CA LEU A 249 -2.77 -0.64 2.30
C LEU A 249 -1.83 -1.50 1.45
N THR A 250 -0.95 -0.86 0.68
CA THR A 250 -0.01 -1.52 -0.23
C THR A 250 1.44 -1.44 0.23
N ILE A 251 1.73 -0.83 1.38
CA ILE A 251 3.10 -0.56 1.85
C ILE A 251 3.92 0.09 0.73
N PHE A 252 3.34 1.13 0.12
CA PHE A 252 3.87 1.89 -1.01
C PHE A 252 4.07 1.09 -2.32
N ALA A 253 3.74 -0.20 -2.37
CA ALA A 253 3.89 -1.02 -3.57
C ALA A 253 3.04 -0.51 -4.74
N HIS A 254 1.90 0.13 -4.46
CA HIS A 254 1.10 0.79 -5.49
C HIS A 254 1.82 1.98 -6.13
N ASN A 255 2.66 2.69 -5.36
CA ASN A 255 3.31 3.91 -5.80
C ASN A 255 4.66 3.63 -6.48
N LEU A 256 5.49 2.78 -5.87
CA LEU A 256 6.88 2.57 -6.30
C LEU A 256 7.05 1.43 -7.30
N LYS A 257 6.16 0.41 -7.22
CA LYS A 257 6.17 -0.84 -8.00
C LYS A 257 7.45 -1.69 -7.83
N PRO A 258 7.35 -3.02 -7.81
CA PRO A 258 8.51 -3.91 -7.60
C PRO A 258 9.24 -4.29 -8.90
N ILE A 259 9.06 -3.52 -9.98
CA ILE A 259 9.61 -3.82 -11.30
C ILE A 259 10.69 -2.81 -11.61
N ASP A 260 11.86 -3.30 -12.02
CA ASP A 260 12.90 -2.43 -12.54
C ASP A 260 12.60 -2.09 -14.01
N THR A 261 12.21 -0.85 -14.25
CA THR A 261 12.01 -0.33 -15.61
C THR A 261 13.31 0.16 -16.24
N GLY A 262 14.41 0.23 -15.47
CA GLY A 262 15.69 0.80 -15.89
C GLY A 262 15.78 2.32 -15.76
N ASP A 263 14.67 3.02 -15.51
CA ASP A 263 14.63 4.48 -15.48
C ASP A 263 14.91 5.07 -14.09
N THR A 264 14.62 4.31 -13.02
CA THR A 264 14.72 4.79 -11.63
C THR A 264 15.08 3.67 -10.65
N ASN A 265 15.65 4.04 -9.50
CA ASN A 265 15.92 3.15 -8.36
C ASN A 265 14.72 3.04 -7.39
N LEU A 266 13.51 3.46 -7.78
CA LEU A 266 12.33 3.45 -6.90
C LEU A 266 11.94 2.03 -6.46
N HIS A 267 12.16 1.03 -7.32
CA HIS A 267 11.96 -0.38 -6.95
C HIS A 267 12.89 -0.80 -5.79
N LYS A 268 14.15 -0.33 -5.78
CA LYS A 268 15.10 -0.58 -4.67
C LYS A 268 14.65 0.06 -3.37
N ILE A 269 14.05 1.26 -3.45
CA ILE A 269 13.45 1.94 -2.29
C ILE A 269 12.29 1.11 -1.74
N LEU A 270 11.40 0.60 -2.61
CA LEU A 270 10.31 -0.27 -2.19
C LEU A 270 10.82 -1.51 -1.45
N PHE A 271 11.81 -2.21 -2.00
CA PHE A 271 12.40 -3.37 -1.33
C PHE A 271 13.01 -3.01 0.03
N GLN A 272 13.69 -1.86 0.15
CA GLN A 272 14.20 -1.39 1.45
C GLN A 272 13.09 -1.11 2.47
N ILE A 273 11.93 -0.60 2.04
CA ILE A 273 10.77 -0.41 2.93
C ILE A 273 10.31 -1.76 3.49
N PHE A 274 10.25 -2.79 2.66
CA PHE A 274 9.91 -4.16 3.09
C PHE A 274 11.01 -4.76 3.98
N ASP A 275 12.28 -4.60 3.62
CA ASP A 275 13.44 -5.03 4.44
C ASP A 275 13.32 -4.49 5.87
N MET A 276 13.07 -3.19 6.02
CA MET A 276 12.94 -2.53 7.32
C MET A 276 11.65 -2.96 8.05
N THR A 277 10.52 -3.10 7.34
CA THR A 277 9.21 -3.48 7.92
C THR A 277 9.28 -4.87 8.53
N ILE A 278 9.84 -5.85 7.80
CA ILE A 278 10.00 -7.24 8.23
C ILE A 278 11.05 -7.34 9.34
N SER A 279 12.17 -6.63 9.20
CA SER A 279 13.26 -6.65 10.19
C SER A 279 12.86 -6.07 11.53
N LEU A 280 12.09 -4.97 11.55
CA LEU A 280 11.52 -4.40 12.77
C LEU A 280 10.31 -5.16 13.29
N GLN A 281 9.68 -5.98 12.45
CA GLN A 281 8.37 -6.58 12.73
C GLN A 281 7.35 -5.49 13.11
N SER A 282 7.18 -4.50 12.22
CA SER A 282 6.47 -3.26 12.55
C SER A 282 5.62 -2.70 11.42
N MET A 283 4.29 -2.75 11.56
CA MET A 283 3.37 -1.97 10.73
C MET A 283 3.24 -0.50 11.15
N HIS A 284 3.93 -0.08 12.22
CA HIS A 284 4.13 1.35 12.47
C HIS A 284 5.05 1.99 11.44
N LEU A 285 5.98 1.22 10.88
CA LEU A 285 7.02 1.76 10.02
C LEU A 285 6.44 2.41 8.74
N PRO A 286 5.51 1.79 7.99
CA PRO A 286 4.89 2.46 6.84
C PRO A 286 4.17 3.76 7.21
N LEU A 287 3.57 3.84 8.40
CA LEU A 287 2.91 5.05 8.90
C LEU A 287 3.93 6.15 9.23
N ILE A 288 5.08 5.80 9.82
CA ILE A 288 6.18 6.72 10.11
C ILE A 288 6.80 7.24 8.80
N ILE A 289 7.01 6.35 7.82
CA ILE A 289 7.50 6.72 6.48
C ILE A 289 6.53 7.71 5.83
N TYR A 290 5.23 7.42 5.85
CA TYR A 290 4.23 8.31 5.27
C TYR A 290 4.19 9.68 5.98
N LYS A 291 4.27 9.68 7.31
CA LYS A 291 4.40 10.90 8.12
C LYS A 291 5.64 11.70 7.70
N ASN A 292 6.80 11.07 7.58
CA ASN A 292 8.04 11.74 7.16
C ASN A 292 7.92 12.29 5.73
N LEU A 293 7.31 11.55 4.81
CA LEU A 293 7.06 12.00 3.43
C LEU A 293 6.18 13.26 3.39
N ILE A 294 5.11 13.29 4.19
CA ILE A 294 4.25 14.48 4.31
C ILE A 294 5.03 15.66 4.87
N LEU A 295 5.76 15.47 5.98
CA LEU A 295 6.47 16.55 6.64
C LEU A 295 7.55 17.16 5.73
N GLN A 296 8.27 16.34 4.96
CA GLN A 296 9.24 16.81 3.97
C GLN A 296 8.58 17.53 2.78
N SER A 297 7.30 17.28 2.53
CA SER A 297 6.52 17.94 1.48
C SER A 297 5.63 19.08 2.02
N ALA A 298 5.67 19.36 3.32
CA ALA A 298 4.76 20.27 3.99
C ALA A 298 4.81 21.70 3.43
N PRO A 299 6.00 22.30 3.16
CA PRO A 299 6.09 23.64 2.58
C PRO A 299 5.37 23.76 1.23
N GLU A 300 5.56 22.77 0.34
CA GLU A 300 4.92 22.76 -0.96
C GLU A 300 3.41 22.49 -0.88
N ILE A 301 2.97 21.65 0.07
CA ILE A 301 1.54 21.41 0.33
C ILE A 301 0.87 22.72 0.74
N LEU A 302 1.44 23.44 1.70
CA LEU A 302 0.88 24.72 2.16
C LEU A 302 0.85 25.76 1.03
N LYS A 303 1.93 25.83 0.23
CA LYS A 303 1.97 26.71 -0.95
C LYS A 303 0.89 26.37 -1.97
N GLN A 304 0.66 25.08 -2.24
CA GLN A 304 -0.42 24.64 -3.14
C GLN A 304 -1.81 24.96 -2.60
N MET A 305 -2.02 24.81 -1.29
CA MET A 305 -3.28 25.19 -0.65
C MET A 305 -3.54 26.70 -0.75
N GLU A 306 -2.51 27.53 -0.55
CA GLU A 306 -2.64 28.98 -0.68
C GLU A 306 -2.94 29.39 -2.13
N ALA A 307 -2.22 28.82 -3.10
CA ALA A 307 -2.40 29.13 -4.51
C ALA A 307 -3.78 28.73 -5.07
N ASN A 308 -4.43 27.73 -4.50
CA ASN A 308 -5.73 27.23 -4.96
C ASN A 308 -6.89 27.60 -4.02
N ARG A 309 -6.67 28.46 -3.01
CA ARG A 309 -7.68 28.79 -2.02
C ARG A 309 -8.97 29.30 -2.63
N ASP A 310 -8.87 30.17 -3.65
CA ASP A 310 -10.04 30.78 -4.29
C ASP A 310 -10.72 29.87 -5.32
N VAL A 311 -10.11 28.72 -5.64
CA VAL A 311 -10.61 27.75 -6.64
C VAL A 311 -11.59 26.75 -6.01
N PHE A 312 -11.39 26.41 -4.73
CA PHE A 312 -12.18 25.40 -4.03
C PHE A 312 -13.22 26.04 -3.11
N GLU A 313 -14.48 25.58 -3.22
CA GLU A 313 -15.58 26.02 -2.35
C GLU A 313 -15.49 25.42 -0.93
N ASN A 314 -14.70 24.35 -0.74
CA ASN A 314 -14.61 23.58 0.49
C ASN A 314 -13.14 23.31 0.89
N ASP A 315 -12.83 23.60 2.16
CA ASP A 315 -11.52 23.40 2.80
C ASP A 315 -11.01 21.95 2.68
N PHE A 316 -11.90 20.96 2.78
CA PHE A 316 -11.51 19.54 2.70
C PHE A 316 -10.98 19.19 1.30
N ASP A 317 -11.68 19.60 0.25
CA ASP A 317 -11.32 19.31 -1.14
C ASP A 317 -10.04 20.04 -1.54
N LEU A 318 -9.86 21.28 -1.07
CA LEU A 318 -8.61 22.04 -1.23
C LEU A 318 -7.41 21.28 -0.66
N ARG A 319 -7.53 20.83 0.59
CA ARG A 319 -6.46 20.11 1.31
C ARG A 319 -6.15 18.77 0.64
N HIS A 320 -7.20 18.01 0.30
CA HIS A 320 -7.08 16.73 -0.39
C HIS A 320 -6.43 16.89 -1.78
N GLY A 321 -6.88 17.86 -2.57
CA GLY A 321 -6.34 18.15 -3.89
C GLY A 321 -4.89 18.63 -3.84
N ALA A 322 -4.56 19.50 -2.88
CA ALA A 322 -3.20 20.01 -2.71
C ALA A 322 -2.22 18.89 -2.32
N ILE A 323 -2.55 18.08 -1.31
CA ILE A 323 -1.67 17.00 -0.87
C ILE A 323 -1.50 15.94 -1.95
N GLN A 324 -2.59 15.56 -2.64
CA GLN A 324 -2.52 14.58 -3.72
C GLN A 324 -1.65 15.08 -4.88
N THR A 325 -1.80 16.36 -5.25
CA THR A 325 -1.02 16.98 -6.33
C THR A 325 0.48 17.02 -6.00
N VAL A 326 0.83 17.40 -4.76
CA VAL A 326 2.23 17.44 -4.33
C VAL A 326 2.81 16.04 -4.24
N LEU A 327 2.12 15.11 -3.58
CA LEU A 327 2.62 13.75 -3.38
C LEU A 327 2.75 12.98 -4.70
N GLN A 328 1.85 13.16 -5.67
CA GLN A 328 1.99 12.52 -6.99
C GLN A 328 3.32 12.88 -7.68
N LYS A 329 3.79 14.11 -7.52
CA LYS A 329 5.09 14.55 -8.07
C LYS A 329 6.26 14.05 -7.21
N LYS A 330 6.14 14.18 -5.89
CA LYS A 330 7.18 13.87 -4.92
C LYS A 330 7.45 12.36 -4.78
N LEU A 331 6.46 11.51 -5.04
CA LEU A 331 6.61 10.05 -4.97
C LEU A 331 7.60 9.47 -6.00
N CYS A 332 7.87 10.20 -7.08
CA CYS A 332 8.86 9.81 -8.09
C CYS A 332 10.29 10.33 -7.79
N ASP A 333 10.46 11.11 -6.71
CA ASP A 333 11.73 11.75 -6.37
C ASP A 333 12.61 10.82 -5.52
N GLU A 334 13.65 10.25 -6.12
CA GLU A 334 14.60 9.37 -5.43
C GLU A 334 15.35 10.06 -4.29
N SER A 335 15.65 11.36 -4.43
CA SER A 335 16.42 12.11 -3.43
C SER A 335 15.60 12.30 -2.16
N LEU A 336 14.32 12.66 -2.31
CA LEU A 336 13.35 12.73 -1.23
C LEU A 336 13.22 11.38 -0.52
N TRP A 337 13.11 10.28 -1.26
CA TRP A 337 13.01 8.95 -0.66
C TRP A 337 14.25 8.57 0.15
N LYS A 338 15.45 8.89 -0.34
CA LYS A 338 16.69 8.67 0.43
C LYS A 338 16.66 9.43 1.75
N GLU A 339 16.24 10.70 1.73
CA GLU A 339 16.08 11.52 2.93
C GLU A 339 15.01 10.97 3.88
N VAL A 340 13.82 10.66 3.37
CA VAL A 340 12.70 10.11 4.15
C VAL A 340 13.10 8.79 4.83
N LEU A 341 13.77 7.89 4.11
CA LEU A 341 14.25 6.64 4.69
C LEU A 341 15.36 6.88 5.72
N GLN A 342 16.25 7.85 5.50
CA GLN A 342 17.27 8.20 6.49
C GLN A 342 16.66 8.72 7.79
N ILE A 343 15.72 9.68 7.72
CA ILE A 343 15.00 10.19 8.88
C ILE A 343 14.24 9.06 9.60
N THR A 344 13.65 8.14 8.83
CA THR A 344 12.96 6.98 9.39
C THR A 344 13.91 6.05 10.15
N ARG A 345 15.14 5.84 9.65
CA ARG A 345 16.17 5.05 10.36
C ARG A 345 16.69 5.73 11.61
N ASP A 346 16.69 7.07 11.63
CA ASP A 346 17.13 7.85 12.79
C ASP A 346 16.14 7.80 13.96
N ASP A 347 14.84 7.63 13.68
CA ASP A 347 13.80 7.41 14.71
C ASP A 347 12.73 6.38 14.29
N PRO A 348 13.09 5.08 14.24
CA PRO A 348 12.19 4.02 13.78
C PRO A 348 11.10 3.69 14.80
N THR A 349 11.22 4.19 16.04
CA THR A 349 10.29 3.95 17.16
C THR A 349 9.46 5.17 17.54
N SER A 350 9.45 6.22 16.71
CA SER A 350 8.70 7.46 16.95
C SER A 350 7.21 7.25 17.27
N ALA A 351 6.61 6.14 16.79
CA ALA A 351 5.30 5.65 17.23
C ALA A 351 5.35 5.06 18.65
N ASN A 352 5.60 5.90 19.65
CA ASN A 352 5.58 5.49 21.06
C ASN A 352 4.17 5.02 21.46
N ASN A 353 4.06 4.04 22.36
CA ASN A 353 2.79 3.53 22.92
C ASN A 353 1.84 4.64 23.38
N LYS A 354 2.36 5.80 23.82
CA LYS A 354 1.56 6.97 24.19
C LYS A 354 0.75 7.56 23.03
N ILE A 355 1.28 7.52 21.80
CA ILE A 355 0.62 8.00 20.58
C ILE A 355 -0.48 7.03 20.18
N LEU A 356 -0.16 5.72 20.18
CA LEU A 356 -1.12 4.67 19.85
C LEU A 356 -2.30 4.64 20.82
N LYS A 357 -2.08 4.89 22.12
CA LYS A 357 -3.15 4.99 23.12
C LYS A 357 -4.14 6.12 22.88
N LYS A 358 -3.75 7.17 22.15
CA LYS A 358 -4.66 8.28 21.79
C LYS A 358 -5.60 7.90 20.64
N VAL A 359 -5.22 6.90 19.85
CA VAL A 359 -6.05 6.36 18.78
C VAL A 359 -6.81 5.17 19.36
N HIS A 360 -8.14 5.15 19.14
CA HIS A 360 -8.99 4.03 19.56
C HIS A 360 -8.80 2.85 18.59
N LEU A 361 -7.60 2.26 18.58
CA LEU A 361 -7.29 1.09 17.78
C LEU A 361 -8.09 -0.10 18.27
N ASN A 362 -8.49 -0.94 17.32
CA ASN A 362 -9.07 -2.24 17.58
C ASN A 362 -8.10 -3.08 18.46
N LYS A 363 -8.61 -3.73 19.51
CA LYS A 363 -7.78 -4.37 20.57
C LYS A 363 -6.81 -5.42 20.02
N TYR A 364 -7.18 -6.07 18.93
CA TYR A 364 -6.42 -7.15 18.32
C TYR A 364 -5.57 -6.69 17.14
N SER A 365 -5.45 -5.37 16.91
CA SER A 365 -4.75 -4.77 15.77
C SER A 365 -3.33 -5.29 15.60
N THR A 366 -2.90 -5.47 14.35
CA THR A 366 -1.50 -5.80 14.03
C THR A 366 -0.51 -4.76 14.57
N LEU A 367 -0.92 -3.50 14.69
CA LEU A 367 -0.13 -2.42 15.31
C LEU A 367 0.10 -2.63 16.83
N LEU A 368 -0.78 -3.37 17.50
CA LEU A 368 -0.70 -3.61 18.93
C LEU A 368 -0.08 -4.97 19.31
N ASN A 369 -0.12 -5.95 18.40
CA ASN A 369 0.37 -7.32 18.65
C ASN A 369 1.52 -7.75 17.74
N THR A 370 1.20 -8.36 16.60
CA THR A 370 2.10 -9.18 15.77
C THR A 370 3.11 -8.37 14.98
N ALA A 371 2.79 -7.11 14.69
CA ALA A 371 3.65 -6.18 13.96
C ALA A 371 3.76 -4.83 14.70
N CYS A 372 4.01 -4.88 16.02
CA CYS A 372 4.07 -3.69 16.87
C CYS A 372 5.48 -3.08 17.03
N GLY A 373 6.49 -3.59 16.31
CA GLY A 373 7.89 -3.14 16.44
C GLY A 373 8.65 -3.76 17.61
N LYS A 374 8.16 -4.88 18.14
CA LYS A 374 8.83 -5.68 19.17
C LYS A 374 9.02 -7.10 18.65
N PRO A 375 10.23 -7.47 18.18
CA PRO A 375 10.48 -8.78 17.62
C PRO A 375 10.04 -9.91 18.56
N ARG A 376 9.11 -10.75 18.09
CA ARG A 376 8.52 -11.87 18.83
C ARG A 376 8.14 -12.99 17.87
N SER A 377 8.25 -14.22 18.37
CA SER A 377 7.75 -15.42 17.70
C SER A 377 6.32 -15.71 18.16
N PHE A 378 5.48 -16.17 17.24
CA PHE A 378 4.08 -16.52 17.46
C PHE A 378 3.82 -17.95 17.00
N GLU A 379 3.00 -18.66 17.75
CA GLU A 379 2.42 -19.94 17.32
C GLU A 379 1.13 -19.69 16.54
N MET A 380 0.79 -20.61 15.63
CA MET A 380 -0.36 -20.45 14.74
C MET A 380 -1.69 -20.28 15.50
N ASP A 381 -1.90 -21.01 16.60
CA ASP A 381 -3.10 -20.89 17.45
C ASP A 381 -3.34 -19.47 17.96
N THR A 382 -2.26 -18.75 18.29
CA THR A 382 -2.34 -17.36 18.75
C THR A 382 -2.81 -16.45 17.61
N ILE A 383 -2.34 -16.70 16.40
CA ILE A 383 -2.73 -15.94 15.21
C ILE A 383 -4.19 -16.21 14.84
N ILE A 384 -4.62 -17.48 14.86
CA ILE A 384 -6.01 -17.87 14.62
C ILE A 384 -6.93 -17.23 15.65
N PHE A 385 -6.54 -17.23 16.93
CA PHE A 385 -7.27 -16.51 17.98
C PHE A 385 -7.43 -15.02 17.65
N TYR A 386 -6.34 -14.32 17.30
CA TYR A 386 -6.43 -12.91 16.93
C TYR A 386 -7.31 -12.68 15.70
N LEU A 387 -7.18 -13.51 14.67
CA LEU A 387 -7.98 -13.41 13.46
C LEU A 387 -9.47 -13.55 13.77
N ASN A 388 -9.86 -14.60 14.49
CA ASN A 388 -11.25 -14.85 14.86
C ASN A 388 -11.85 -13.71 15.68
N GLU A 389 -11.11 -13.19 16.65
CA GLU A 389 -11.57 -12.10 17.49
C GLU A 389 -11.65 -10.76 16.74
N GLN A 390 -10.72 -10.50 15.81
CA GLN A 390 -10.80 -9.35 14.90
C GLN A 390 -12.05 -9.43 14.01
N THR A 391 -12.32 -10.60 13.42
CA THR A 391 -13.48 -10.82 12.54
C THR A 391 -14.79 -10.55 13.28
N LYS A 392 -14.98 -11.16 14.46
CA LYS A 392 -16.17 -10.94 15.31
C LYS A 392 -16.38 -9.47 15.65
N MET A 393 -15.30 -8.77 16.03
CA MET A 393 -15.39 -7.36 16.40
C MET A 393 -15.70 -6.46 15.18
N ASN A 394 -15.13 -6.76 14.02
CA ASN A 394 -15.41 -6.02 12.79
C ASN A 394 -16.86 -6.19 12.34
N GLU A 395 -17.39 -7.42 12.45
CA GLU A 395 -18.79 -7.74 12.18
C GLU A 395 -19.75 -7.01 13.13
N SER A 396 -19.48 -7.00 14.43
CA SER A 396 -20.28 -6.26 15.42
C SER A 396 -20.37 -4.79 15.04
N ARG A 397 -19.23 -4.14 14.77
CA ARG A 397 -19.19 -2.71 14.40
C ARG A 397 -19.93 -2.42 13.10
N LYS A 398 -19.82 -3.32 12.12
CA LYS A 398 -20.55 -3.20 10.86
C LYS A 398 -22.06 -3.30 11.08
N ASN A 399 -22.50 -4.25 11.90
CA ASN A 399 -23.91 -4.44 12.23
C ASN A 399 -24.48 -3.26 13.02
N GLU A 400 -23.75 -2.74 14.02
CA GLU A 400 -24.10 -1.53 14.78
C GLU A 400 -24.30 -0.33 13.86
N LYS A 401 -23.39 -0.10 12.90
CA LYS A 401 -23.52 0.96 11.90
C LYS A 401 -24.75 0.76 11.01
N CYS A 402 -25.01 -0.47 10.56
CA CYS A 402 -26.21 -0.79 9.78
C CYS A 402 -27.50 -0.54 10.57
N HIS A 403 -27.52 -0.86 11.86
CA HIS A 403 -28.67 -0.68 12.75
C HIS A 403 -28.90 0.80 13.12
N GLY A 404 -27.84 1.58 13.31
CA GLY A 404 -27.93 3.04 13.49
C GLY A 404 -28.46 3.77 12.25
N VAL A 405 -28.15 3.28 11.04
CA VAL A 405 -28.67 3.83 9.77
C VAL A 405 -30.15 3.49 9.55
N THR A 406 -30.66 2.39 10.11
CA THR A 406 -32.10 2.06 10.02
C THR A 406 -33.02 3.00 10.80
N TYR A 407 -32.51 3.78 11.77
CA TYR A 407 -33.32 4.77 12.51
C TYR A 407 -33.19 6.20 11.98
N SER A 408 -32.26 6.48 11.06
CA SER A 408 -32.10 7.79 10.41
C SER A 408 -31.88 7.63 8.90
N SER A 409 -33.00 7.42 8.19
CA SER A 409 -33.22 7.75 6.78
C SER A 409 -32.10 7.37 5.78
N LYS A 410 -32.24 6.19 5.18
CA LYS A 410 -31.57 5.79 3.93
C LYS A 410 -31.73 6.80 2.78
N THR A 411 -32.74 7.67 2.85
CA THR A 411 -32.97 8.78 1.93
C THR A 411 -32.11 10.02 2.25
N LYS A 412 -31.91 10.41 3.52
CA LYS A 412 -31.08 11.57 3.89
C LYS A 412 -29.59 11.34 3.63
N ALA A 413 -29.06 10.15 3.93
CA ALA A 413 -27.64 9.86 3.76
C ALA A 413 -27.24 9.77 2.28
N LEU A 414 -28.10 9.22 1.42
CA LEU A 414 -27.88 9.16 -0.02
C LEU A 414 -28.09 10.54 -0.69
N VAL A 415 -29.10 11.31 -0.25
CA VAL A 415 -29.34 12.69 -0.73
C VAL A 415 -28.28 13.67 -0.20
N GLN A 416 -27.68 13.45 0.97
CA GLN A 416 -26.51 14.23 1.42
C GLN A 416 -25.27 13.85 0.61
N ARG A 417 -24.96 12.56 0.45
CA ARG A 417 -23.77 12.13 -0.31
C ARG A 417 -23.84 12.48 -1.79
N LEU A 418 -25.01 12.41 -2.43
CA LEU A 418 -25.19 12.79 -3.84
C LEU A 418 -25.54 14.27 -4.02
N GLY A 419 -26.05 14.94 -2.98
CA GLY A 419 -26.34 16.37 -2.99
C GLY A 419 -25.08 17.25 -3.07
N HIS A 420 -23.93 16.70 -2.66
CA HIS A 420 -22.59 17.29 -2.82
C HIS A 420 -22.03 17.15 -4.24
N PHE A 421 -22.53 16.23 -5.06
CA PHE A 421 -22.09 16.05 -6.46
C PHE A 421 -22.91 16.87 -7.48
N LEU A 422 -23.97 17.56 -7.04
CA LEU A 422 -24.86 18.35 -7.90
C LEU A 422 -24.60 19.86 -7.71
N PRO A 423 -24.35 20.62 -8.79
CA PRO A 423 -24.00 22.03 -8.70
C PRO A 423 -25.03 22.84 -7.90
N PHE A 424 -24.56 23.81 -7.10
CA PHE A 424 -25.39 24.65 -6.22
C PHE A 424 -26.44 25.53 -6.93
N LYS A 425 -26.43 25.58 -8.27
CA LYS A 425 -27.35 26.39 -9.08
C LYS A 425 -28.83 25.95 -9.02
N TYR A 426 -29.14 24.77 -8.47
CA TYR A 426 -30.50 24.24 -8.42
C TYR A 426 -31.06 24.21 -6.99
N ASN A 427 -32.30 24.68 -6.83
CA ASN A 427 -33.04 24.59 -5.57
C ASN A 427 -33.33 23.12 -5.19
N LYS A 428 -33.81 22.90 -3.96
CA LYS A 428 -34.08 21.55 -3.41
C LYS A 428 -34.88 20.66 -4.36
N TRP A 429 -35.86 21.22 -5.07
CA TRP A 429 -36.71 20.51 -6.02
C TRP A 429 -35.99 20.19 -7.34
N GLY A 430 -35.13 21.08 -7.84
CA GLY A 430 -34.29 20.83 -9.01
C GLY A 430 -33.26 19.71 -8.79
N LYS A 431 -32.67 19.62 -7.59
CA LYS A 431 -31.75 18.52 -7.23
C LYS A 431 -32.47 17.16 -7.17
N ILE A 432 -33.70 17.13 -6.67
CA ILE A 432 -34.54 15.92 -6.65
C ILE A 432 -34.91 15.50 -8.08
N SER A 433 -35.27 16.44 -8.95
CA SER A 433 -35.58 16.14 -10.36
C SER A 433 -34.39 15.54 -11.12
N LEU A 434 -33.17 16.00 -10.84
CA LEU A 434 -31.94 15.51 -11.47
C LEU A 434 -31.57 14.10 -10.99
N LEU A 435 -31.77 13.83 -9.70
CA LEU A 435 -31.60 12.50 -9.11
C LEU A 435 -32.61 11.48 -9.69
N ILE A 436 -33.86 11.89 -9.87
CA ILE A 436 -34.89 11.07 -10.53
C ILE A 436 -34.50 10.79 -11.98
N GLY A 437 -33.96 11.77 -12.71
CA GLY A 437 -33.46 11.60 -14.07
C GLY A 437 -32.27 10.63 -14.17
N ILE A 438 -31.27 10.75 -13.28
CA ILE A 438 -30.11 9.85 -13.22
C ILE A 438 -30.55 8.43 -12.86
N ALA A 439 -31.45 8.28 -11.88
CA ALA A 439 -31.98 6.99 -11.47
C ALA A 439 -32.80 6.33 -12.59
N ALA A 440 -33.60 7.12 -13.35
CA ALA A 440 -34.34 6.63 -14.50
C ALA A 440 -33.40 6.17 -15.62
N ILE A 441 -32.32 6.91 -15.90
CA ILE A 441 -31.30 6.52 -16.89
C ILE A 441 -30.58 5.23 -16.48
N LEU A 442 -30.16 5.13 -15.22
CA LEU A 442 -29.50 3.92 -14.68
C LEU A 442 -30.45 2.71 -14.64
N TYR A 443 -31.73 2.93 -14.31
CA TYR A 443 -32.76 1.91 -14.33
C TYR A 443 -33.01 1.43 -15.76
N GLN A 444 -33.16 2.36 -16.70
CA GLN A 444 -33.37 2.06 -18.11
C GLN A 444 -32.18 1.33 -18.73
N LEU A 445 -30.94 1.71 -18.39
CA LEU A 445 -29.69 1.00 -18.74
C LEU A 445 -29.63 -0.43 -18.20
N ARG A 446 -30.12 -0.65 -16.96
CA ARG A 446 -30.16 -1.99 -16.35
C ARG A 446 -31.23 -2.88 -17.00
N THR A 447 -32.36 -2.31 -17.42
CA THR A 447 -33.48 -3.06 -18.01
C THR A 447 -33.32 -3.36 -19.49
N THR A 448 -32.60 -2.56 -20.28
CA THR A 448 -32.67 -2.67 -21.76
C THR A 448 -31.59 -3.53 -22.43
N ARG A 449 -30.53 -4.00 -21.74
CA ARG A 449 -29.46 -4.86 -22.30
C ARG A 449 -29.04 -4.53 -23.76
N SER A 450 -29.07 -3.24 -24.15
CA SER A 450 -28.78 -2.82 -25.52
C SER A 450 -27.32 -2.41 -25.64
N LEU A 451 -26.52 -3.26 -26.29
CA LEU A 451 -25.10 -3.05 -26.56
C LEU A 451 -24.83 -1.77 -27.38
N THR A 452 -25.82 -1.34 -28.18
CA THR A 452 -25.73 -0.22 -29.12
C THR A 452 -25.67 1.16 -28.42
N LEU A 453 -26.37 1.32 -27.29
CA LEU A 453 -26.31 2.54 -26.46
C LEU A 453 -25.01 2.65 -25.65
N MET A 454 -24.46 1.52 -25.22
CA MET A 454 -23.13 1.47 -24.58
C MET A 454 -22.01 1.81 -25.57
N LEU A 455 -22.11 1.35 -26.82
CA LEU A 455 -21.15 1.65 -27.89
C LEU A 455 -21.20 3.12 -28.32
N SER A 456 -22.38 3.75 -28.43
CA SER A 456 -22.47 5.17 -28.80
C SER A 456 -21.98 6.11 -27.69
N LEU A 457 -22.21 5.77 -26.42
CA LEU A 457 -21.67 6.51 -25.27
C LEU A 457 -20.14 6.35 -25.17
N ARG A 458 -19.62 5.12 -25.36
CA ARG A 458 -18.17 4.86 -25.46
C ARG A 458 -17.56 5.57 -26.66
N TYR A 459 -18.22 5.61 -27.81
CA TYR A 459 -17.73 6.28 -29.01
C TYR A 459 -17.72 7.80 -28.82
N MET A 460 -18.72 8.40 -28.16
CA MET A 460 -18.70 9.83 -27.79
C MET A 460 -17.59 10.18 -26.80
N ILE A 461 -17.41 9.37 -25.75
CA ILE A 461 -16.37 9.57 -24.74
C ILE A 461 -14.99 9.36 -25.37
N SER A 462 -14.83 8.31 -26.18
CA SER A 462 -13.59 7.99 -26.89
C SER A 462 -13.26 9.01 -27.96
N ALA A 463 -14.22 9.52 -28.74
CA ALA A 463 -13.96 10.50 -29.79
C ALA A 463 -13.48 11.83 -29.21
N LYS A 464 -14.08 12.31 -28.10
CA LYS A 464 -13.62 13.53 -27.42
C LYS A 464 -12.31 13.36 -26.63
N LEU A 465 -12.02 12.16 -26.13
CA LEU A 465 -10.71 11.87 -25.52
C LEU A 465 -9.60 11.71 -26.56
N LYS A 466 -9.93 11.26 -27.78
CA LYS A 466 -8.97 11.16 -28.90
C LYS A 466 -8.56 12.54 -29.44
N ASP A 467 -9.47 13.51 -29.42
CA ASP A 467 -9.14 14.91 -29.71
C ASP A 467 -8.19 15.54 -28.67
N LEU A 468 -8.10 14.97 -27.46
CA LEU A 468 -7.18 15.41 -26.40
C LEU A 468 -5.83 14.67 -26.42
N SER A 469 -5.69 13.56 -27.14
CA SER A 469 -4.44 12.78 -27.18
C SER A 469 -3.52 13.12 -28.37
N HIS A 470 -3.96 13.96 -29.31
CA HIS A 470 -3.19 14.29 -30.52
C HIS A 470 -2.69 15.74 -30.62
N VAL A 471 -2.81 16.56 -29.57
CA VAL A 471 -2.31 17.94 -29.59
C VAL A 471 -1.16 18.11 -28.60
N ASN A 472 0.05 17.96 -29.12
CA ASN A 472 1.30 18.38 -28.50
C ASN A 472 1.46 19.89 -28.72
N ILE A 473 0.77 20.76 -27.96
CA ILE A 473 0.96 22.23 -27.97
C ILE A 473 0.72 22.82 -26.56
N ASN A 474 1.73 23.51 -26.04
CA ASN A 474 1.74 24.61 -25.05
C ASN A 474 0.47 24.87 -24.23
N LEU A 475 0.48 24.40 -22.97
CA LEU A 475 -0.50 24.73 -21.93
C LEU A 475 -0.27 26.09 -21.25
N HIS A 476 -0.10 27.16 -22.02
CA HIS A 476 -0.08 28.52 -21.45
C HIS A 476 -1.33 29.34 -21.73
N GLN A 477 -2.25 28.90 -22.59
CA GLN A 477 -3.47 29.66 -22.87
C GLN A 477 -4.64 28.74 -23.26
N VAL A 478 -5.42 28.26 -22.29
CA VAL A 478 -6.81 27.82 -22.54
C VAL A 478 -7.71 28.32 -21.42
N ALA A 479 -8.52 29.34 -21.72
CA ALA A 479 -9.42 30.02 -20.80
C ALA A 479 -10.83 29.39 -20.72
N HIS A 480 -11.06 28.21 -21.27
CA HIS A 480 -12.37 27.55 -21.20
C HIS A 480 -12.26 26.08 -20.79
N ILE A 481 -12.37 25.88 -19.49
CA ILE A 481 -12.67 24.60 -18.85
C ILE A 481 -14.14 24.27 -19.14
N TRP A 482 -14.42 22.99 -19.38
CA TRP A 482 -15.70 22.43 -19.80
C TRP A 482 -16.84 22.78 -18.81
N MET A 483 -17.67 23.78 -19.15
CA MET A 483 -18.55 24.44 -18.18
C MET A 483 -19.86 23.70 -17.83
N ASP A 484 -20.37 22.76 -18.64
CA ASP A 484 -21.63 22.07 -18.30
C ASP A 484 -21.95 20.82 -19.18
N PRO A 485 -21.49 19.61 -18.80
CA PRO A 485 -21.73 18.38 -19.58
C PRO A 485 -23.20 18.01 -19.73
N ILE A 486 -24.05 18.45 -18.79
CA ILE A 486 -25.45 18.04 -18.68
C ILE A 486 -26.34 18.80 -19.68
N LYS A 487 -25.99 20.04 -20.01
CA LYS A 487 -26.73 20.86 -21.00
C LYS A 487 -26.65 20.30 -22.41
N ASP A 488 -25.52 19.70 -22.78
CA ASP A 488 -25.33 19.13 -24.11
C ASP A 488 -26.00 17.75 -24.23
N ILE A 489 -26.00 16.96 -23.17
CA ILE A 489 -26.73 15.68 -23.11
C ILE A 489 -28.25 15.89 -23.24
N LEU A 490 -28.79 16.95 -22.63
CA LEU A 490 -30.22 17.27 -22.68
C LEU A 490 -30.69 17.84 -24.03
N LYS A 491 -29.78 18.36 -24.87
CA LYS A 491 -30.12 18.80 -26.24
C LYS A 491 -30.32 17.64 -27.20
N VAL A 492 -29.65 16.51 -27.00
CA VAL A 492 -29.71 15.33 -27.88
C VAL A 492 -30.97 14.47 -27.63
N GLY A 493 -31.60 14.62 -26.45
CA GLY A 493 -32.80 13.87 -26.06
C GLY A 493 -34.14 14.44 -26.52
N ARG A 494 -34.18 15.52 -27.31
CA ARG A 494 -35.44 16.01 -27.91
C ARG A 494 -35.65 15.34 -29.27
N PRO A 495 -36.68 14.50 -29.46
CA PRO A 495 -37.09 14.14 -30.81
C PRO A 495 -37.62 15.40 -31.48
N ASN A 496 -37.08 15.73 -32.66
CA ASN A 496 -37.69 16.71 -33.54
C ASN A 496 -39.15 16.31 -33.78
N ARG A 497 -40.07 17.23 -33.49
CA ARG A 497 -41.37 17.22 -34.16
C ARG A 497 -41.19 17.80 -35.56
#